data_AF-A0A3D5HLZ0-F1
#
_entry.id   AF-A0A3D5HLZ0-F1
#
_cell.length_a   1.000
_cell.length_b   1.000
_cell.length_c   1.000
_cell.angle_alpha   90.00
_cell.angle_beta   90.00
_cell.angle_gamma   90.00
#
_symmetry.space_group_name_H-M   'P 1'
#
loop_
_entity.id
_entity.type
_entity.pdbx_description
1 polymer ?
#
loop_
_entity_poly.entity_id
_entity_poly.type
_entity_poly.pdbx_seq_one_letter_code
_entity_poly.pdbx_strand_id
1 'polypeptide(L)' 'MAWLDRTARGLFLTEFVSAFMLAMRYFFSPKMTVNYPYEKGPLSPRFRGEHALRRYPNGE' A
#
# COMPACT_ATOMS: atom_id res chain seq x y z
N MET A 1 19.99 -29.60 -22.34
CA MET A 1 19.68 -29.42 -20.91
C MET A 1 18.43 -28.58 -20.62
N ALA A 2 18.00 -27.65 -21.50
CA ALA A 2 16.86 -26.77 -21.23
C ALA A 2 15.49 -27.46 -21.05
N TRP A 3 15.28 -28.64 -21.63
CA TRP A 3 14.01 -29.38 -21.52
C TRP A 3 13.80 -29.98 -20.12
N LEU A 4 14.86 -30.55 -19.52
CA LEU A 4 14.81 -31.13 -18.17
C LEU A 4 14.61 -30.06 -17.09
N ASP A 5 15.21 -28.87 -17.24
CA ASP A 5 15.01 -27.76 -16.30
C ASP A 5 13.56 -27.25 -16.35
N ARG A 6 12.98 -27.12 -17.56
CA ARG A 6 11.59 -26.67 -17.72
C ARG A 6 10.58 -27.67 -17.15
N THR A 7 10.79 -28.98 -17.36
CA THR A 7 9.91 -30.01 -16.79
C THR A 7 10.06 -30.08 -15.27
N ALA A 8 11.27 -29.97 -14.74
CA ALA A 8 11.51 -29.91 -13.30
C ALA A 8 10.81 -28.70 -12.64
N ARG A 9 10.94 -27.50 -13.23
CA ARG A 9 10.24 -26.29 -12.72
C ARG A 9 8.72 -26.42 -12.76
N GLY A 10 8.18 -27.05 -13.79
CA GLY A 10 6.74 -27.32 -13.91
C GLY A 10 6.23 -28.34 -12.88
N LEU A 11 6.99 -29.42 -12.64
CA LEU A 11 6.62 -30.47 -11.68
C LEU A 11 6.76 -30.00 -10.22
N PHE A 12 7.83 -29.27 -9.90
CA PHE A 12 8.08 -28.76 -8.55
C PHE A 12 7.46 -27.39 -8.28
N LEU A 13 6.75 -26.81 -9.26
CA LEU A 13 6.04 -25.53 -9.16
C LEU A 13 6.88 -24.44 -8.48
N THR A 14 8.17 -24.36 -8.82
CA THR A 14 9.13 -23.52 -8.10
C THR A 14 8.76 -22.04 -8.14
N GLU A 15 8.11 -21.61 -9.22
CA GLU A 15 7.59 -20.24 -9.39
C GLU A 15 6.39 -19.95 -8.50
N PHE A 16 5.55 -20.95 -8.22
CA PHE A 16 4.44 -20.81 -7.30
C PHE A 16 4.93 -20.69 -5.86
N VAL A 17 5.91 -21.51 -5.47
CA VAL A 17 6.50 -21.46 -4.13
C VAL A 17 7.16 -20.10 -3.88
N SER A 18 7.89 -19.55 -4.86
CA SER A 18 8.51 -18.23 -4.71
C SER A 18 7.46 -17.11 -4.58
N ALA A 19 6.39 -17.15 -5.37
CA ALA A 19 5.28 -16.21 -5.26
C ALA A 19 4.53 -16.34 -3.92
N PHE A 20 4.33 -17.57 -3.44
CA PHE A 20 3.70 -17.84 -2.15
C PHE A 20 4.55 -17.29 -0.99
N MET A 21 5.87 -17.48 -1.03
CA MET A 21 6.78 -16.91 -0.02
C MET A 21 6.73 -15.38 -0.01
N LEU A 22 6.62 -14.75 -1.18
CA LEU A 22 6.45 -13.31 -1.29
C LEU A 22 5.12 -12.85 -0.67
N ALA A 23 4.02 -13.54 -0.99
CA ALA A 23 2.71 -13.25 -0.42
C ALA A 23 2.72 -13.42 1.11
N MET A 24 3.33 -14.49 1.61
CA MET A 24 3.46 -14.76 3.04
C MET A 24 4.27 -13.68 3.76
N ARG A 25 5.34 -13.17 3.14
CA ARG A 25 6.13 -12.05 3.68
C ARG A 25 5.28 -10.79 3.88
N TYR A 26 4.46 -10.41 2.89
CA TYR A 26 3.56 -9.26 3.03
C TYR A 26 2.39 -9.53 3.96
N PHE A 27 1.93 -10.79 4.04
CA PHE A 27 0.89 -11.19 4.96
C PHE A 27 1.29 -10.92 6.42
N PHE A 28 2.51 -11.29 6.80
CA PHE A 28 3.05 -11.04 8.15
C PHE A 28 3.69 -9.66 8.34
N SER A 29 3.93 -8.91 7.26
CA SER A 29 4.42 -7.53 7.38
C SER A 29 3.40 -6.62 8.08
N PRO A 30 3.87 -5.61 8.85
CA PRO A 30 2.99 -4.64 9.49
C PRO A 30 2.11 -3.93 8.45
N LYS A 31 0.83 -3.73 8.79
CA LYS A 31 -0.13 -3.08 7.90
C LYS A 31 0.06 -1.57 7.94
N MET A 32 0.18 -0.95 6.77
CA MET A 32 0.27 0.51 6.62
C MET A 32 -1.13 1.14 6.56
N THR A 33 -2.00 0.75 7.47
CA THR A 33 -3.40 1.21 7.57
C THR A 33 -3.55 2.18 8.73
N VAL A 34 -4.27 3.28 8.52
CA VAL A 34 -4.54 4.29 9.55
C VAL A 34 -5.93 4.05 10.14
N ASN A 35 -6.07 4.22 11.47
CA ASN A 35 -7.35 4.01 12.14
C ASN A 35 -8.28 5.23 12.03
N TYR A 36 -8.87 5.46 10.85
CA TYR A 36 -9.88 6.50 10.68
C TYR A 36 -11.19 6.14 11.40
N PRO A 37 -11.88 7.07 12.09
CA PRO A 37 -11.70 8.53 12.12
C PRO A 37 -10.73 9.07 13.18
N TYR A 38 -10.15 8.19 14.00
CA TYR A 38 -9.32 8.57 15.15
C TYR A 38 -7.93 9.07 14.74
N GLU A 39 -7.37 8.48 13.70
CA GLU A 39 -6.10 8.86 13.10
C GLU A 39 -6.35 9.36 11.66
N LYS A 40 -5.71 10.48 11.28
CA LYS A 40 -5.80 11.06 9.93
C LYS A 40 -4.42 11.06 9.28
N GLY A 41 -4.40 10.94 7.96
CA GLY A 41 -3.17 11.06 7.19
C GLY A 41 -2.54 12.45 7.28
N PRO A 42 -1.22 12.59 7.05
CA PRO A 42 -0.53 13.87 7.07
C PRO A 42 -1.05 14.77 5.94
N LEU A 43 -1.36 16.03 6.27
CA LEU A 43 -1.86 17.03 5.33
C LEU A 43 -0.82 18.13 5.13
N SER A 44 -0.59 18.53 3.88
CA SER A 44 0.26 19.68 3.56
C SER A 44 -0.45 20.99 3.92
N PRO A 45 0.27 22.05 4.35
CA PRO A 45 -0.31 23.39 4.54
C PRO A 45 -0.99 23.96 3.28
N ARG A 46 -0.65 23.42 2.10
CA ARG A 46 -1.23 23.79 0.81
C ARG A 46 -2.42 22.90 0.41
N PHE A 47 -2.88 22.02 1.30
CA PHE A 47 -4.03 21.18 1.03
C PHE A 47 -5.26 22.05 0.76
N ARG A 48 -5.94 21.78 -0.36
CA ARG A 48 -7.15 22.47 -0.75
C ARG A 48 -8.33 21.67 -0.23
N GLY A 49 -8.90 22.14 0.87
CA GLY A 49 -10.11 21.58 1.47
C GLY A 49 -11.35 22.34 1.00
N GLU A 50 -12.31 22.45 1.91
CA GLU A 50 -13.53 23.22 1.70
C GLU A 50 -13.24 24.71 1.48
N HIS A 51 -13.99 25.32 0.57
CA HIS A 51 -13.89 26.74 0.27
C HIS A 51 -14.57 27.57 1.36
N ALA A 52 -13.86 28.56 1.91
CA ALA A 52 -14.39 29.50 2.89
C ALA A 52 -14.12 30.95 2.48
N LEU A 53 -15.14 31.80 2.57
CA LEU A 53 -14.98 33.25 2.43
C LEU A 53 -14.29 33.80 3.68
N ARG A 54 -13.21 34.55 3.49
CA ARG A 54 -12.47 35.18 4.59
C ARG A 54 -13.11 36.53 4.91
N ARG A 55 -13.16 36.88 6.20
CA ARG A 55 -13.55 38.21 6.70
C ARG A 55 -12.35 38.87 7.37
N TYR A 56 -12.36 40.19 7.47
CA TYR A 56 -11.35 40.92 8.23
C TYR A 56 -11.61 40.79 9.75
N PRO A 57 -10.60 41.08 10.61
CA PRO A 57 -10.76 41.00 12.07
C PRO A 57 -11.79 41.97 12.66
N ASN A 58 -12.16 43.02 11.93
CA ASN A 58 -13.19 44.02 12.31
C ASN A 58 -14.63 43.57 12.03
N GLY A 59 -14.82 42.37 11.45
CA GLY A 59 -16.15 41.81 11.18
C GLY A 59 -16.75 42.20 9.83
N GLU A 60 -16.06 43.03 9.03
CA GLU A 60 -16.38 43.32 7.64
C GLU A 60 -15.81 42.24 6.69
#